data_AF-A0A3N5SB16-F1
#
_entry.id   AF-A0A3N5SB16-F1
#
_cell.length_a   1.000
_cell.length_b   1.000
_cell.length_c   1.000
_cell.angle_alpha   90.00
_cell.angle_beta   90.00
_cell.angle_gamma   90.00
#
_symmetry.space_group_name_H-M   'P 1'
#
loop_
_entity.id
_entity.type
_entity.pdbx_description
1 polymer ?
#
loop_
_entity_poly.entity_id
_entity_poly.type
_entity_poly.pdbx_seq_one_letter_code
_entity_poly.pdbx_strand_id
1 'polypeptide(L)'
;MFKRTNALLALLVLASLVLAACGAPVTEAPVPTEAPMTEPPATEVTGTEAPATEVAGPFECTDELGCVDVAPDEPIHIAYAMVISGPDETLGIDSRTGVEV
;
A
#
# COMPACT_ATOMS: atom_id res chain seq x y z
N MET A 1 -42.39 -14.88 2.47
CA MET A 1 -41.94 -13.52 2.83
C MET A 1 -40.62 -13.14 2.15
N PHE A 2 -39.70 -14.09 1.92
CA PHE A 2 -38.43 -13.88 1.21
C PHE A 2 -38.52 -13.27 -0.20
N LYS A 3 -39.55 -13.60 -0.99
CA LYS A 3 -39.63 -13.12 -2.39
C LYS A 3 -39.90 -11.61 -2.50
N ARG A 4 -40.63 -11.03 -1.54
CA ARG A 4 -40.90 -9.59 -1.47
C ARG A 4 -39.72 -8.82 -0.87
N THR A 5 -39.08 -9.36 0.16
CA THR A 5 -37.87 -8.77 0.75
C THR A 5 -36.70 -8.79 -0.22
N ASN A 6 -36.52 -9.88 -0.99
CA ASN A 6 -35.45 -9.96 -1.99
C ASN A 6 -35.70 -9.01 -3.17
N ALA A 7 -36.97 -8.81 -3.58
CA ALA A 7 -37.32 -7.82 -4.60
C ALA A 7 -37.04 -6.38 -4.11
N LEU A 8 -37.33 -6.08 -2.84
CA LEU A 8 -37.01 -4.77 -2.23
C LEU A 8 -35.50 -4.57 -2.10
N LEU A 9 -34.75 -5.60 -1.71
CA LEU A 9 -33.28 -5.55 -1.62
C LEU A 9 -32.66 -5.29 -3.00
N ALA A 10 -33.12 -6.01 -4.04
CA ALA A 10 -32.66 -5.82 -5.42
C ALA A 10 -32.98 -4.41 -5.95
N LEU A 11 -34.18 -3.88 -5.65
CA LEU A 11 -34.57 -2.52 -6.00
C LEU A 11 -33.65 -1.47 -5.34
N LEU A 12 -33.31 -1.66 -4.07
CA LEU A 12 -32.44 -0.75 -3.32
C LEU A 12 -31.03 -0.73 -3.91
N VAL A 13 -30.47 -1.91 -4.24
CA VAL A 13 -29.15 -2.01 -4.89
C VAL A 13 -29.17 -1.32 -6.26
N LEU A 14 -30.19 -1.56 -7.09
CA LEU A 14 -30.29 -0.88 -8.39
C LEU A 14 -30.42 0.64 -8.26
N ALA A 15 -31.18 1.13 -7.28
CA ALA A 15 -31.30 2.56 -7.01
C ALA A 15 -29.96 3.19 -6.61
N SER A 16 -29.15 2.50 -5.80
CA SER A 16 -27.83 2.97 -5.41
C SER A 16 -26.84 3.08 -6.59
N LEU A 17 -26.91 2.14 -7.55
CA LEU A 17 -26.09 2.21 -8.77
C LEU A 17 -26.47 3.40 -9.65
N VAL A 18 -27.76 3.73 -9.77
CA VAL A 18 -28.21 4.88 -10.57
C VAL A 18 -27.79 6.21 -9.94
N LEU A 19 -27.81 6.31 -8.60
CA LEU A 19 -27.32 7.50 -7.89
C LEU A 19 -25.82 7.73 -8.08
N ALA A 20 -25.01 6.67 -8.14
CA ALA A 20 -23.58 6.77 -8.42
C ALA A 20 -23.27 7.19 -9.87
N ALA A 21 -24.12 6.80 -10.83
CA ALA A 21 -23.95 7.13 -12.25
C ALA A 21 -24.33 8.58 -12.58
N CYS A 22 -25.14 9.23 -11.75
CA CYS A 22 -25.46 10.65 -11.88
C CYS A 22 -24.41 11.48 -11.13
N GLY A 23 -23.16 11.43 -11.62
CA GLY A 23 -22.04 12.17 -11.07
C GLY A 23 -22.37 13.66 -10.91
N ALA A 24 -22.11 14.21 -9.72
CA ALA A 24 -22.10 15.65 -9.53
C ALA A 24 -21.06 16.28 -10.47
N PRO A 25 -21.32 17.45 -11.07
CA PRO A 25 -20.28 18.16 -11.80
C PRO A 25 -19.12 18.42 -10.84
N VAL A 26 -17.92 17.99 -11.23
CA VAL A 26 -16.68 18.40 -10.58
C VAL A 26 -16.61 19.91 -10.74
N THR A 27 -16.96 20.61 -9.66
CA THR A 27 -16.50 21.99 -9.47
C THR A 27 -14.99 21.89 -9.37
N GLU A 28 -14.26 22.36 -10.38
CA GLU A 28 -12.83 22.63 -10.26
C GLU A 28 -12.65 23.60 -9.11
N ALA A 29 -12.11 23.09 -8.00
CA ALA A 29 -11.50 23.94 -7.00
C ALA A 29 -10.30 24.67 -7.66
N PRO A 30 -10.06 25.95 -7.32
CA PRO A 30 -8.96 26.69 -7.91
C PRO A 30 -7.64 25.96 -7.65
N VAL A 31 -6.88 25.77 -8.72
CA VAL A 31 -5.49 25.29 -8.70
C VAL A 31 -4.73 26.08 -7.62
N PRO A 32 -4.11 25.43 -6.63
CA PRO A 32 -3.23 26.12 -5.71
C PRO A 32 -2.08 26.69 -6.54
N THR A 33 -1.92 28.02 -6.54
CA THR A 33 -0.70 28.67 -6.98
C THR A 33 0.47 28.04 -6.22
N GLU A 34 1.34 27.33 -6.93
CA GLU A 34 2.60 26.86 -6.39
C GLU A 34 3.45 28.08 -6.01
N ALA A 35 3.55 28.34 -4.70
CA ALA A 35 4.68 29.08 -4.19
C ALA A 35 5.92 28.22 -4.43
N PRO A 36 7.02 28.77 -4.97
CA PRO A 36 8.25 28.01 -5.12
C PRO A 36 8.72 27.58 -3.73
N MET A 37 8.65 26.29 -3.47
CA MET A 37 9.29 25.64 -2.33
C MET A 37 10.78 25.64 -2.62
N THR A 38 11.46 26.72 -2.23
CA THR A 38 12.92 26.71 -2.10
C THR A 38 13.25 25.83 -0.91
N GLU A 39 13.55 24.56 -1.16
CA GLU A 39 14.17 23.69 -0.16
C GLU A 39 15.59 24.21 0.12
N PRO A 40 15.97 24.47 1.38
CA PRO A 40 17.38 24.60 1.73
C PRO A 40 18.07 23.27 1.42
N PRO A 41 19.36 23.27 1.01
CA PRO A 41 20.06 22.03 0.67
C PRO A 41 19.98 21.08 1.86
N ALA A 42 19.45 19.88 1.62
CA ALA A 42 19.53 18.77 2.53
C ALA A 42 21.02 18.51 2.78
N THR A 43 21.48 18.81 3.99
CA THR A 43 22.78 18.37 4.46
C THR A 43 22.74 16.85 4.50
N GLU A 44 23.41 16.23 3.53
CA GLU A 44 23.63 14.79 3.51
C GLU A 44 24.45 14.43 4.76
N VAL A 45 23.78 13.84 5.76
CA VAL A 45 24.49 13.08 6.79
C VAL A 45 24.89 11.77 6.13
N THR A 46 26.03 11.79 5.46
CA THR A 46 26.73 10.57 5.04
C THR A 46 27.02 9.75 6.30
N GLY A 47 26.13 8.79 6.59
CA GLY A 47 26.36 7.75 7.58
C GLY A 47 27.58 6.95 7.15
N THR A 48 28.69 7.12 7.88
CA THR A 48 29.84 6.23 7.78
C THR A 48 29.46 4.93 8.49
N GLU A 49 28.97 3.95 7.72
CA GLU A 49 28.82 2.58 8.17
C GLU A 49 30.22 1.97 8.35
N ALA A 50 30.68 1.92 9.60
CA ALA A 50 31.79 1.03 9.96
C ALA A 50 31.28 -0.42 9.92
N PRO A 51 32.04 -1.38 9.38
CA PRO A 51 31.60 -2.77 9.34
C PRO A 51 31.53 -3.31 10.77
N ALA A 52 30.32 -3.41 11.32
CA ALA A 52 30.07 -4.11 12.57
C ALA A 52 30.25 -5.61 12.32
N THR A 53 31.46 -6.12 12.55
CA THR A 53 31.66 -7.55 12.77
C THR A 53 31.27 -7.87 14.20
N GLU A 54 29.96 -7.91 14.45
CA GLU A 54 29.41 -8.54 15.65
C GLU A 54 29.07 -9.98 15.30
N VAL A 55 29.73 -10.93 15.97
CA VAL A 55 29.22 -12.30 16.06
C VAL A 55 28.04 -12.21 17.03
N ALA A 56 26.87 -11.88 16.50
CA ALA A 56 25.63 -11.90 17.26
C ALA A 56 25.47 -13.30 17.88
N GLY A 57 25.08 -13.35 19.15
CA GLY A 57 24.64 -14.59 19.79
C GLY A 57 23.46 -15.22 19.04
N PRO A 58 22.97 -16.39 19.47
CA PRO A 58 21.79 -16.98 18.87
C PRO A 58 20.64 -15.96 18.87
N PHE A 59 20.00 -15.78 17.73
CA PHE A 59 18.85 -14.89 17.59
C PHE A 59 17.68 -15.46 18.40
N GLU A 60 17.19 -14.71 19.39
CA GLU A 60 16.05 -15.10 20.22
C GLU A 60 14.82 -14.25 19.83
N CYS A 61 13.76 -14.90 19.35
CA CYS A 61 12.48 -14.22 19.13
C CYS A 61 11.78 -14.03 20.48
N THR A 62 11.91 -12.84 21.05
CA THR A 62 11.33 -12.48 22.36
C THR A 62 9.96 -11.80 22.25
N ASP A 63 9.50 -11.53 21.02
CA ASP A 63 8.19 -10.95 20.76
C ASP A 63 7.07 -12.01 20.79
N GLU A 64 5.82 -11.54 20.76
CA GLU A 64 4.63 -12.40 20.76
C GLU A 64 4.44 -13.17 19.45
N LEU A 65 5.12 -12.78 18.36
CA LEU A 65 5.02 -13.44 17.06
C LEU A 65 5.89 -14.71 17.01
N GLY A 66 6.99 -14.72 17.76
CA GLY A 66 7.90 -15.86 17.87
C GLY A 66 8.77 -16.08 16.63
N CYS A 67 9.52 -17.18 16.61
CA CYS A 67 10.35 -17.56 15.48
C CYS A 67 9.58 -18.42 14.47
N VAL A 68 9.90 -18.23 13.19
CA VAL A 68 9.51 -19.15 12.11
C VAL A 68 10.71 -20.00 11.74
N ASP A 69 10.62 -21.30 11.98
CA ASP A 69 11.63 -22.28 11.55
C ASP A 69 11.38 -22.64 10.07
N VAL A 70 12.37 -22.42 9.21
CA VAL A 70 12.32 -22.76 7.78
C VAL A 70 13.39 -23.80 7.49
N ALA A 71 13.01 -24.95 6.94
CA ALA A 71 13.98 -26.00 6.60
C ALA A 71 14.86 -25.62 5.39
N PRO A 72 16.08 -26.16 5.24
CA PRO A 72 16.99 -25.78 4.15
C PRO A 72 16.42 -25.91 2.73
N ASP A 73 15.48 -26.85 2.52
CA ASP A 73 14.86 -27.12 1.21
C ASP A 73 13.41 -26.59 1.13
N GLU A 74 12.95 -25.84 2.14
CA GLU A 74 11.60 -25.29 2.17
C GLU A 74 11.55 -23.93 1.45
N PRO A 75 10.68 -23.76 0.43
CA PRO A 75 10.61 -22.51 -0.31
C PRO A 75 9.95 -21.42 0.53
N ILE A 76 10.57 -20.24 0.56
CA ILE A 76 9.93 -19.02 1.06
C ILE A 76 9.18 -18.39 -0.11
N HIS A 77 7.84 -18.40 -0.03
CA HIS A 77 6.99 -17.72 -1.00
C HIS A 77 6.73 -16.28 -0.56
N ILE A 78 7.39 -15.32 -1.22
CA ILE A 78 7.13 -13.90 -1.04
C ILE A 78 6.01 -13.49 -2.00
N ALA A 79 4.89 -13.03 -1.44
CA ALA A 79 3.75 -12.51 -2.19
C ALA A 79 3.48 -11.08 -1.78
N TYR A 80 3.03 -10.27 -2.74
CA TYR A 80 2.69 -8.87 -2.51
C TYR A 80 1.33 -8.53 -3.12
N ALA A 81 0.65 -7.57 -2.51
CA ALA A 81 -0.59 -6.99 -3.02
C ALA A 81 -0.39 -5.48 -3.19
N MET A 82 -0.16 -5.05 -4.43
CA MET A 82 0.14 -3.66 -4.78
C MET A 82 -0.83 -3.11 -5.81
N VAL A 83 -0.96 -1.79 -5.84
CA VAL A 83 -1.77 -1.08 -6.84
C VAL A 83 -0.99 -0.99 -8.15
N ILE A 84 -1.09 -2.05 -8.96
CA ILE A 84 -0.36 -2.16 -10.25
C ILE A 84 -1.17 -1.65 -11.46
N SER A 85 -2.28 -0.96 -11.20
CA SER A 85 -3.15 -0.41 -12.26
C SER A 85 -4.02 0.72 -11.70
N GLY A 86 -4.35 1.69 -12.55
CA GLY A 86 -5.22 2.81 -12.18
C GLY A 86 -4.45 4.07 -11.78
N PRO A 87 -5.09 5.03 -11.10
CA PRO A 87 -4.48 6.33 -10.82
C PRO A 87 -3.17 6.27 -10.02
N ASP A 88 -3.04 5.30 -9.13
CA ASP A 88 -1.87 5.14 -8.25
C ASP A 88 -0.89 4.05 -8.73
N GLU A 89 -0.97 3.64 -10.00
CA GLU A 89 -0.12 2.58 -10.57
C GLU A 89 1.37 2.87 -10.38
N THR A 90 1.79 4.13 -10.50
CA THR A 90 3.20 4.52 -10.37
C THR A 90 3.79 4.13 -9.02
N LEU A 91 3.03 4.26 -7.93
CA LEU A 91 3.45 3.88 -6.58
C LEU A 91 3.57 2.37 -6.42
N GLY A 92 2.64 1.60 -6.99
CA GLY A 92 2.68 0.14 -6.93
C GLY A 92 3.79 -0.45 -7.79
N ILE A 93 4.09 0.14 -8.94
CA ILE A 93 5.21 -0.27 -9.79
C ILE A 93 6.56 0.05 -9.14
N ASP A 94 6.69 1.22 -8.51
CA ASP A 94 7.88 1.60 -7.73
C ASP A 94 8.12 0.60 -6.59
N SER A 95 7.08 0.35 -5.78
CA SER A 95 7.14 -0.61 -4.68
C SER A 95 7.49 -2.03 -5.17
N ARG A 96 6.95 -2.47 -6.31
CA ARG A 96 7.28 -3.77 -6.89
C ARG A 96 8.74 -3.87 -7.29
N THR A 97 9.24 -2.85 -7.97
CA THR A 97 10.62 -2.82 -8.41
C THR A 97 11.56 -2.84 -7.21
N GLY A 98 11.19 -2.20 -6.10
CA GLY A 98 11.94 -2.27 -4.84
C GLY A 98 11.95 -3.66 -4.18
N VAL A 99 10.88 -4.45 -4.35
CA VAL A 99 10.78 -5.83 -3.80
C VAL A 99 11.52 -6.85 -4.68
N GLU A 100 11.63 -6.61 -5.98
CA GLU A 100 12.23 -7.55 -6.95
C GLU A 100 13.77 -7.46 -7.07
N VAL A 101 14.43 -6.49 -6.42
CA VAL A 101 15.89 -6.27 -6.42
C VAL A 101 16.57 -7.03 -5.30
#